data_AF-A0A434ADX3-F1
#
_entry.id   AF-A0A434ADX3-F1
#
_cell.length_a   1.000
_cell.length_b   1.000
_cell.length_c   1.000
_cell.angle_alpha   90.00
_cell.angle_beta   90.00
_cell.angle_gamma   90.00
#
_symmetry.space_group_name_H-M   'P 1'
#
loop_
_entity.id
_entity.type
_entity.pdbx_description
1 polymer ?
#
loop_
_entity_poly.entity_id
_entity_poly.type
_entity_poly.pdbx_seq_one_letter_code
_entity_poly.pdbx_strand_id
1 'polypeptide(L)' 'MSEINSQALRERCCGTVSDDWGFDADLFHELVTPSIVLELLDERERNQQYIKRRDQENEDIALTVGKL' A
#
# COMPACT_ATOMS: atom_id res chain seq x y z
N MET A 1 -12.71 4.05 -1.19
CA MET A 1 -11.35 3.65 -1.61
C MET A 1 -10.42 4.79 -1.27
N SER A 2 -9.63 4.69 -0.20
CA SER A 2 -8.67 5.74 0.12
C SER A 2 -7.41 5.50 -0.71
N GLU A 3 -7.21 6.36 -1.70
CA GLU A 3 -5.96 6.49 -2.44
C GLU A 3 -4.84 6.68 -1.40
N ILE A 4 -3.83 5.81 -1.40
CA ILE A 4 -2.70 5.99 -0.46
C ILE A 4 -2.00 7.26 -0.92
N ASN A 5 -2.11 8.29 -0.08
CA ASN A 5 -1.58 9.60 -0.36
C ASN A 5 -0.04 9.58 -0.20
N SER A 6 0.66 9.55 -1.33
CA SER A 6 2.14 9.52 -1.38
C SER A 6 2.79 10.78 -0.79
N GLN A 7 2.07 11.90 -0.71
CA GLN A 7 2.52 13.11 0.00
C GLN A 7 2.44 12.92 1.52
N ALA A 8 1.41 12.25 2.05
CA ALA A 8 1.28 11.96 3.48
C ALA A 8 2.32 10.94 3.99
N LEU A 9 2.75 9.99 3.14
CA LEU A 9 3.89 9.10 3.44
C LEU A 9 5.22 9.88 3.47
N ARG A 10 5.36 10.89 2.63
CA ARG A 10 6.55 11.75 2.55
C ARG A 10 6.64 12.74 3.72
N GLU A 11 5.51 13.21 4.26
CA GLU A 11 5.47 14.01 5.50
C GLU A 11 5.67 13.16 6.76
N ARG A 12 5.16 11.92 6.82
CA ARG A 12 5.38 11.01 7.98
C ARG A 12 6.82 10.48 8.10
N CYS A 13 7.56 10.37 6.99
CA CYS A 13 9.00 10.07 7.04
C CYS A 13 9.89 11.31 7.31
N CYS A 14 9.44 12.52 6.96
CA CYS A 14 10.22 13.76 7.08
C CYS A 14 9.90 14.56 8.36
N GLY A 15 8.84 14.21 9.09
CA GLY A 15 8.46 14.82 10.36
C GLY A 15 9.15 14.17 11.55
N THR A 16 10.42 14.52 11.80
CA THR A 16 11.09 14.16 13.06
C THR A 16 10.41 14.88 14.24
N VAL A 17 9.87 14.14 15.22
CA VAL A 17 10.05 14.33 16.69
C VAL A 17 9.28 13.21 17.44
N SER A 18 10.02 12.47 18.27
CA SER A 18 9.68 11.63 19.45
C SER A 18 8.22 11.75 19.96
N ASP A 19 7.49 10.68 20.33
CA ASP A 19 7.71 9.87 21.53
C ASP A 19 6.86 8.57 21.47
N ASP A 20 7.33 7.45 22.06
CA ASP A 20 6.55 6.24 22.39
C ASP A 20 6.23 5.22 21.26
N TRP A 21 7.23 4.71 20.52
CA TRP A 21 7.11 3.39 19.87
C TRP A 21 8.37 2.51 19.99
N GLY A 22 9.40 2.97 20.73
CA GLY A 22 10.66 2.24 20.93
C GLY A 22 11.42 1.90 19.64
N PHE A 23 11.03 2.49 18.52
CA PHE A 23 11.62 2.23 17.22
C PHE A 23 12.46 3.45 16.83
N ASP A 24 13.78 3.30 16.82
CA ASP A 24 14.68 4.37 16.43
C ASP A 24 14.40 4.77 14.97
N ALA A 25 13.98 6.01 14.77
CA ALA A 25 13.72 6.57 13.44
C ALA A 25 14.98 6.50 12.54
N ASP A 26 16.14 6.52 13.18
CA ASP A 26 17.45 6.33 12.54
C ASP A 26 17.61 4.90 12.01
N LEU A 27 17.21 3.88 12.79
CA LEU A 27 17.22 2.48 12.37
C LEU A 27 16.23 2.22 11.22
N PHE A 28 15.07 2.87 11.25
CA PHE A 28 14.12 2.81 10.13
C PHE A 28 14.73 3.39 8.85
N HIS A 29 15.39 4.55 8.91
CA HIS A 29 16.05 5.14 7.74
C HIS A 29 17.23 4.29 7.22
N GLU A 30 17.93 3.59 8.11
CA GLU A 30 19.02 2.68 7.74
C GLU A 30 18.49 1.41 7.06
N LEU A 31 17.40 0.83 7.58
CA LEU A 31 16.82 -0.40 7.06
C LEU A 31 15.95 -0.17 5.81
N VAL A 32 15.28 0.98 5.70
CA VAL A 32 14.43 1.33 4.57
C VAL A 32 15.28 1.91 3.45
N THR A 33 16.05 1.03 2.82
CA THR A 33 16.78 1.35 1.60
C THR A 33 15.79 1.59 0.45
N PRO A 34 16.15 2.43 -0.54
CA PRO A 34 15.30 2.65 -1.71
C PRO A 34 14.89 1.36 -2.44
N SER A 35 15.74 0.33 -2.42
CA SER A 35 15.45 -0.98 -3.00
C SER A 35 14.31 -1.71 -2.28
N ILE A 36 14.26 -1.67 -0.95
CA ILE A 36 13.18 -2.26 -0.15
C ILE A 36 11.87 -1.51 -0.40
N VAL A 37 11.94 -0.18 -0.49
CA VAL A 37 10.76 0.64 -0.82
C VAL A 37 10.22 0.28 -2.20
N LEU A 38 11.09 0.10 -3.20
CA LEU A 38 10.68 -0.31 -4.55
C LEU A 38 10.05 -1.71 -4.57
N GLU A 39 10.64 -2.68 -3.87
CA GLU A 39 10.09 -4.04 -3.78
C GLU A 39 8.67 -4.04 -3.16
N LEU A 40 8.47 -3.25 -2.10
CA LEU A 40 7.16 -3.08 -1.48
C LEU A 40 6.16 -2.36 -2.39
N LEU A 41 6.62 -1.41 -3.21
CA LEU A 41 5.76 -0.75 -4.21
C LEU A 41 5.36 -1.71 -5.33
N ASP A 42 6.28 -2.54 -5.82
CA ASP A 42 6.02 -3.56 -6.84
C ASP A 42 5.07 -4.65 -6.32
N GLU A 43 5.25 -5.09 -5.08
CA GLU A 43 4.31 -5.99 -4.41
C GLU A 43 2.92 -5.37 -4.25
N ARG A 44 2.87 -4.10 -3.84
CA ARG A 44 1.62 -3.36 -3.71
C ARG A 44 0.91 -3.21 -5.05
N GLU A 45 1.63 -2.91 -6.14
CA GLU A 45 1.04 -2.79 -7.47
C GLU A 45 0.44 -4.12 -7.94
N ARG A 46 1.16 -5.22 -7.77
CA ARG A 46 0.65 -6.57 -8.08
C ARG A 46 -0.61 -6.90 -7.29
N ASN A 47 -0.65 -6.56 -6.00
CA ASN A 47 -1.83 -6.77 -5.16
C ASN A 47 -3.02 -5.91 -5.61
N GLN A 48 -2.80 -4.67 -6.05
CA GLN A 48 -3.86 -3.84 -6.60
C GLN A 48 -4.42 -4.41 -7.91
N GLN A 49 -3.57 -4.91 -8.80
CA GLN A 49 -4.01 -5.57 -10.03
C GLN A 49 -4.80 -6.86 -9.74
N TYR A 50 -4.42 -7.61 -8.69
CA TYR A 50 -5.18 -8.78 -8.25
C TYR A 50 -6.60 -8.40 -7.79
N ILE A 51 -6.73 -7.37 -6.95
CA ILE A 51 -8.04 -6.90 -6.47
C ILE A 51 -8.92 -6.47 -7.66
N LYS A 52 -8.38 -5.70 -8.62
CA LYS A 52 -9.12 -5.29 -9.82
C LYS A 52 -9.63 -6.48 -10.64
N ARG A 53 -8.82 -7.53 -10.81
CA ARG A 53 -9.24 -8.75 -11.52
C ARG A 53 -10.37 -9.47 -10.76
N ARG A 54 -10.25 -9.59 -9.44
CA ARG A 54 -11.28 -10.19 -8.59
C ARG A 54 -12.58 -9.40 -8.61
N ASP A 55 -12.50 -8.08 -8.60
CA ASP A 55 -13.68 -7.21 -8.71
C ASP A 55 -14.37 -7.40 -10.06
N GLN A 56 -13.61 -7.50 -11.15
CA GLN A 56 -14.17 -7.76 -12.48
C GLN A 56 -14.83 -9.14 -12.58
N GLU A 57 -14.21 -10.18 -12.03
CA GLU A 57 -14.80 -11.53 -11.97
C GLU A 57 -16.08 -11.53 -11.14
N ASN A 58 -16.09 -10.84 -10.00
CA ASN A 58 -17.27 -10.76 -9.15
C ASN A 58 -18.42 -10.01 -9.83
N GLU A 59 -18.11 -8.98 -10.64
CA GLU A 59 -19.09 -8.28 -11.46
C GLU A 59 -19.68 -9.20 -12.53
N ASP A 60 -18.85 -9.97 -13.24
CA ASP A 60 -19.31 -10.94 -14.25
C ASP A 60 -20.20 -12.04 -13.64
N ILE A 61 -19.85 -12.53 -12.45
CA ILE A 61 -20.67 -13.46 -11.68
C ILE A 61 -21.99 -12.80 -11.29
N ALA A 62 -21.99 -11.57 -10.79
CA ALA A 62 -23.21 -10.86 -10.41
C ALA A 62 -24.14 -10.64 -11.62
N LEU A 63 -23.59 -10.30 -12.78
CA LEU A 63 -24.34 -10.15 -14.04
C LEU A 63 -24.92 -11.47 -14.56
N THR A 64 -24.25 -12.59 -14.27
CA THR A 64 -24.71 -13.92 -14.67
C THR A 64 -25.75 -14.48 -13.71
N VAL A 65 -25.55 -14.33 -12.40
CA VAL A 65 -26.47 -14.81 -11.35
C VAL A 65 -27.73 -13.97 -11.26
N GLY A 66 -27.66 -12.65 -11.51
CA GLY A 66 -28.83 -11.75 -11.49
C GLY A 66 -29.81 -11.92 -12.66
N LYS A 67 -29.53 -12.83 -13.61
CA LYS A 67 -30.41 -13.16 -14.74
C LYS A 67 -31.26 -14.43 -14.52
N LEU A 68 -31.10 -15.11 -13.40
CA LEU A 68 -31.92 -16.23 -12.95
C LEU A 68 -33.07 -15.73 -12.07
#